data_AF-A0A1S2V9S8-F1
#
_entry.id   AF-A0A1S2V9S8-F1
#
_cell.length_a   1.000
_cell.length_b   1.000
_cell.length_c   1.000
_cell.angle_alpha   90.00
_cell.angle_beta   90.00
_cell.angle_gamma   90.00
#
_symmetry.space_group_name_H-M   'P 1'
#
loop_
_entity.id
_entity.type
_entity.pdbx_description
1 polymer ?
#
loop_
_entity_poly.entity_id
_entity_poly.type
_entity_poly.pdbx_seq_one_letter_code
_entity_poly.pdbx_strand_id
1 'polypeptide(L)' 'MAQNANLGFHPVYLCLAIGSGAKLIPWMNDAGFWIMCKTSNLTEQEALKTIAPMQSLMGITGLLLTMLAAQLFPLV' A
#
# COMPACT_ATOMS: atom_id res chain seq x y z
N MET A 1 -21.72 8.52 4.32
CA MET A 1 -21.74 7.06 4.06
C MET A 1 -21.81 6.92 2.55
N ALA A 2 -20.71 6.52 1.90
CA ALA A 2 -20.59 6.52 0.43
C ALA A 2 -21.71 5.67 -0.18
N GLN A 3 -22.77 6.35 -0.64
CA GLN A 3 -23.96 5.76 -1.23
C GLN A 3 -23.59 5.10 -2.54
N ASN A 4 -23.92 3.80 -2.65
CA ASN A 4 -24.30 3.06 -3.85
C ASN A 4 -23.98 3.73 -5.20
N ALA A 5 -22.71 4.02 -5.46
CA ALA A 5 -22.27 4.20 -6.83
C ALA A 5 -22.40 2.80 -7.45
N ASN A 6 -23.10 2.69 -8.57
CA ASN A 6 -23.17 1.46 -9.37
C ASN A 6 -21.78 1.19 -9.98
N LEU A 7 -20.84 0.80 -9.12
CA LEU A 7 -19.50 0.42 -9.47
C LEU A 7 -19.63 -0.98 -10.04
N GLY A 8 -19.17 -1.21 -11.27
CA GLY A 8 -19.17 -2.53 -11.91
C GLY A 8 -18.22 -3.56 -11.24
N PHE A 9 -17.88 -3.35 -9.97
CA PHE A 9 -16.98 -4.13 -9.15
C PHE A 9 -17.36 -3.97 -7.66
N HIS A 10 -17.13 -5.02 -6.88
CA HIS A 10 -17.42 -5.01 -5.45
C HIS A 10 -16.61 -3.92 -4.70
N PRO A 11 -17.20 -3.15 -3.76
CA PRO A 11 -16.54 -2.05 -3.04
C PRO A 11 -15.29 -2.48 -2.24
N VAL A 12 -15.13 -3.77 -1.98
CA VAL A 12 -13.90 -4.34 -1.38
C VAL A 12 -12.66 -4.02 -2.23
N TYR A 13 -12.76 -4.03 -3.56
CA TYR A 13 -11.65 -3.66 -4.44
C TYR A 13 -11.25 -2.20 -4.27
N LEU A 14 -12.21 -1.32 -4.00
CA LEU A 14 -11.93 0.09 -3.72
C LEU A 14 -11.17 0.25 -2.41
N CYS A 15 -11.60 -0.46 -1.35
CA CYS A 15 -10.91 -0.48 -0.06
C CYS A 15 -9.47 -1.01 -0.19
N LEU A 16 -9.27 -2.08 -0.97
CA LEU A 16 -7.95 -2.67 -1.22
C LEU A 16 -7.05 -1.72 -2.03
N ALA A 17 -7.60 -1.01 -3.01
CA ALA A 17 -6.84 -0.03 -3.79
C ALA A 17 -6.39 1.15 -2.92
N ILE A 18 -7.28 1.66 -2.05
CA ILE A 18 -6.96 2.72 -1.09
C ILE A 18 -5.86 2.25 -0.12
N GLY A 19 -6.00 1.05 0.45
CA GLY A 19 -5.02 0.47 1.36
C GLY A 19 -3.66 0.22 0.71
N SER A 20 -3.63 -0.17 -0.56
CA SER A 20 -2.39 -0.35 -1.32
C SER A 20 -1.69 0.98 -1.62
N GLY A 21 -2.46 2.02 -1.94
CA GLY A 21 -1.94 3.37 -2.20
C GLY A 21 -1.34 4.05 -0.96
N ALA A 22 -1.87 3.76 0.24
CA ALA A 22 -1.38 4.35 1.49
C ALA A 22 0.06 3.94 1.88
N LYS A 23 0.63 2.91 1.26
CA LYS A 23 1.94 2.32 1.65
C LYS A 23 3.13 2.82 0.84
N LEU A 24 2.94 3.72 -0.13
CA LEU A 24 3.96 4.04 -1.14
C LEU A 24 5.22 4.72 -0.59
N ILE A 25 5.11 5.70 0.30
CA ILE A 25 6.26 6.47 0.79
C ILE A 25 6.32 6.41 2.33
N PRO A 26 7.27 5.66 2.90
CA PRO A 26 7.53 5.70 4.34
C PRO A 26 8.18 7.04 4.68
N TRP A 27 7.53 7.82 5.53
CA TRP A 27 8.05 9.09 6.05
C TRP A 27 8.51 8.90 7.50
N MET A 28 9.46 9.71 7.98
CA MET A 28 9.99 9.66 9.36
C MET A 28 8.93 9.86 10.47
N ASN A 29 7.66 10.11 10.09
CA ASN A 29 6.50 10.20 10.95
C ASN A 29 5.81 8.83 11.20
N ASP A 30 6.24 7.76 10.54
CA ASP A 30 5.74 6.41 10.78
C ASP A 30 6.56 5.72 11.90
N ALA A 31 5.87 5.22 12.93
CA ALA A 31 6.51 4.45 14.00
C ALA A 31 7.19 3.18 13.47
N GLY A 32 6.65 2.59 12.40
CA GLY A 32 7.21 1.41 11.73
C GLY A 32 8.60 1.68 11.15
N PHE A 33 8.86 2.89 10.62
CA PHE A 33 10.18 3.29 10.13
C PHE A 33 11.23 3.23 11.25
N TRP A 34 10.91 3.79 12.41
CA TRP A 34 11.82 3.82 13.56
C TRP A 34 12.07 2.44 14.17
N ILE A 35 11.06 1.57 14.20
CA ILE A 35 11.22 0.19 14.66
C ILE A 35 12.19 -0.56 13.73
N MET A 36 12.00 -0.45 12.42
CA MET A 36 12.87 -1.12 11.44
C MET A 36 14.30 -0.56 11.48
N CYS A 37 14.46 0.76 11.63
CA CYS A 37 15.77 1.41 11.76
C CYS A 37 16.54 0.93 13.01
N LYS A 38 15.87 0.87 14.17
CA LYS A 38 16.47 0.42 15.44
C LYS A 38 16.75 -1.07 15.49
N THR A 39 15.89 -1.91 14.90
CA THR A 39 16.06 -3.37 14.91
C THR A 39 17.18 -3.81 13.97
N SER A 40 17.35 -3.11 12.85
CA SER A 40 18.38 -3.42 11.84
C SER A 40 19.73 -2.72 12.10
N ASN A 41 19.84 -1.92 13.16
CA ASN A 41 21.04 -1.13 13.50
C ASN A 41 21.53 -0.24 12.34
N LEU A 42 20.59 0.26 11.52
CA LEU A 42 20.86 1.10 10.35
C LEU A 42 20.81 2.58 10.72
N THR A 43 21.57 3.41 9.99
CA THR A 43 21.39 4.86 10.07
C THR A 43 20.07 5.29 9.44
N GLU A 44 19.52 6.44 9.83
CA GLU A 44 18.25 6.96 9.30
C GLU A 44 18.27 7.06 7.77
N GLN A 45 19.40 7.47 7.20
CA GLN A 45 19.58 7.61 5.75
C GLN A 45 19.62 6.26 5.01
N GLU A 46 20.25 5.25 5.62
CA GLU A 46 20.27 3.89 5.07
C GLU A 46 18.90 3.23 5.18
N ALA A 47 18.23 3.37 6.32
CA ALA A 47 16.87 2.87 6.51
C ALA A 47 15.90 3.50 5.51
N LEU A 48 15.99 4.81 5.24
CA LEU A 48 15.11 5.47 4.27
C LEU A 48 15.37 4.95 2.85
N LYS A 49 16.64 4.76 2.48
CA LYS A 49 17.02 4.17 1.17
C LYS A 49 16.60 2.73 1.00
N THR A 50 16.47 1.96 2.08
CA THR A 50 16.09 0.54 2.03
C THR A 50 14.58 0.33 2.13
N ILE A 51 13.91 1.06 3.02
CA ILE A 51 12.48 0.87 3.31
C ILE A 51 11.63 1.55 2.25
N ALA A 52 12.02 2.72 1.73
CA ALA A 52 11.27 3.43 0.69
C ALA A 52 11.05 2.61 -0.59
N PRO A 53 12.09 2.03 -1.24
CA PRO A 53 11.87 1.25 -2.45
C PRO A 53 11.10 -0.05 -2.18
N MET A 54 11.32 -0.71 -1.04
CA MET A 54 10.54 -1.90 -0.67
C MET A 54 9.06 -1.59 -0.52
N GLN A 55 8.72 -0.53 0.22
CA GLN A 55 7.34 -0.12 0.46
C GLN A 55 6.66 0.39 -0.83
N SER A 56 7.38 1.15 -1.66
CA SER A 56 6.89 1.55 -2.97
C SER A 56 6.59 0.35 -3.87
N LEU A 57 7.47 -0.66 -3.91
CA LEU A 57 7.26 -1.86 -4.71
C LEU A 57 6.04 -2.65 -4.20
N MET A 58 5.89 -2.81 -2.89
CA MET A 58 4.73 -3.48 -2.28
C MET A 58 3.42 -2.72 -2.55
N GLY A 59 3.43 -1.38 -2.50
CA GLY A 59 2.26 -0.55 -2.82
C GLY A 59 1.85 -0.66 -4.28
N ILE A 60 2.81 -0.59 -5.21
CA ILE A 60 2.55 -0.68 -6.66
C ILE A 60 2.06 -2.09 -7.03
N THR A 61 2.71 -3.14 -6.52
CA THR A 61 2.29 -4.53 -6.78
C THR A 61 0.90 -4.82 -6.20
N GLY A 62 0.60 -4.33 -4.99
CA GLY A 62 -0.73 -4.44 -4.39
C GLY A 62 -1.82 -3.72 -5.20
N LEU A 63 -1.52 -2.54 -5.73
CA LEU A 63 -2.44 -1.80 -6.61
C LEU A 63 -2.69 -2.57 -7.92
N LEU A 64 -1.62 -3.03 -8.58
CA LEU A 64 -1.72 -3.80 -9.83
C LEU A 64 -2.53 -5.09 -9.63
N LEU A 65 -2.27 -5.83 -8.56
CA LEU A 65 -3.03 -7.03 -8.23
C LEU A 65 -4.50 -6.72 -7.94
N THR A 66 -4.79 -5.62 -7.25
CA THR A 66 -6.17 -5.20 -6.97
C THR A 66 -6.91 -4.84 -8.25
N MET A 67 -6.25 -4.14 -9.19
CA MET A 67 -6.82 -3.81 -10.50
C MET A 67 -7.07 -5.06 -11.35
N LEU A 68 -6.10 -5.98 -11.40
CA LEU A 68 -6.24 -7.25 -12.11
C LEU A 68 -7.35 -8.11 -11.51
N ALA A 69 -7.44 -8.19 -10.19
CA ALA A 69 -8.48 -8.94 -9.51
C ALA A 69 -9.88 -8.35 -9.77
N ALA A 70 -10.01 -7.02 -9.80
CA ALA A 70 -11.25 -6.35 -10.18
C ALA A 70 -11.67 -6.63 -11.63
N GLN A 71 -10.72 -6.78 -12.56
CA GLN A 71 -11.00 -7.12 -13.96
C GLN A 71 -11.35 -8.60 -14.17
N LEU A 72 -10.67 -9.53 -13.49
CA LEU A 72 -10.85 -10.97 -13.68
C LEU A 72 -12.04 -11.52 -12.89
N PHE A 73 -12.27 -11.02 -11.68
CA PHE A 73 -13.34 -11.48 -10.80
C PHE A 73 -14.01 -10.26 -10.14
N PRO A 74 -14.89 -9.53 -10.85
CA PRO A 74 -15.52 -8.34 -10.29
C PRO A 74 -16.44 -8.61 -9.08
N LEU A 75 -16.74 -9.89 -8.78
CA LEU A 75 -17.51 -10.36 -7.62
C LEU A 75 -18.80 -9.54 -7.41
N VAL A 76 -19.55 -9.33 -8.51
CA VAL A 76 -20.84 -8.62 -8.55
C VAL A 76 -21.95 -9.55 -8.08
#